data_AF-A0A382XU38-F1
#
_entry.id   AF-A0A382XU38-F1
#
_cell.length_a   1.000
_cell.length_b   1.000
_cell.length_c   1.000
_cell.angle_alpha   90.00
_cell.angle_beta   90.00
_cell.angle_gamma   90.00
#
_symmetry.space_group_name_H-M   'P 1'
#
loop_
_entity.id
_entity.type
_entity.pdbx_description
1 polymer ?
#
loop_
_entity_poly.entity_id
_entity_poly.type
_entity_poly.pdbx_seq_one_letter_code
_entity_poly.pdbx_strand_id
1 'polypeptide(L)'
;MKIFYMGLEPYEGRYTLQLQDWTERAFKKRGVDYVVVPGTTIDNSKAIVTGQVLDAHGRSYFGMSQIMNLVKMMKAGEVTSDDVVFFEDMFQPGMESLPYIMQQSPAEYRPKVWIRCLAQAIDPDDFIHVWGMSKWMSLYEEMCNEFVTGVLATNEEMVAHMKVANWKAPIYNISGLSFGKEEVQSRVKDIKPFEERTMRVVFGARWDQEKQPGFFMDMIEHWQQNKHLPPVEFCICVGGPLRSNNKVYIDRA
;
A
#
# COMPACT_ATOMS: atom_id res chain seq x y z
N MET A 1 -10.71 -21.98 8.51
CA MET A 1 -9.95 -20.73 8.48
C MET A 1 -10.41 -19.90 7.30
N LYS A 2 -11.16 -18.84 7.56
CA LYS A 2 -11.55 -17.82 6.59
C LYS A 2 -10.78 -16.53 6.84
N ILE A 3 -10.44 -15.79 5.79
CA ILE A 3 -9.82 -14.46 5.89
C ILE A 3 -10.88 -13.37 5.70
N PHE A 4 -11.11 -12.56 6.72
CA PHE A 4 -11.84 -11.31 6.64
C PHE A 4 -10.87 -10.21 6.21
N TYR A 5 -10.92 -9.88 4.92
CA TYR A 5 -9.99 -8.97 4.28
C TYR A 5 -10.47 -7.52 4.37
N MET A 6 -9.67 -6.68 5.01
CA MET A 6 -9.89 -5.25 5.21
C MET A 6 -9.04 -4.47 4.20
N GLY A 7 -9.61 -4.28 3.01
CA GLY A 7 -8.96 -3.57 1.90
C GLY A 7 -8.90 -2.04 2.07
N LEU A 8 -8.30 -1.37 1.09
CA LEU A 8 -8.24 0.08 1.02
C LEU A 8 -9.32 0.65 0.11
N GLU A 9 -9.64 1.94 0.28
CA GLU A 9 -10.56 2.61 -0.64
C GLU A 9 -9.95 2.65 -2.05
N PRO A 10 -10.71 2.21 -3.08
CA PRO A 10 -10.19 2.13 -4.44
C PRO A 10 -10.17 3.51 -5.11
N TYR A 11 -8.98 4.08 -5.27
CA TYR A 11 -8.78 5.36 -5.98
C TYR A 11 -8.19 5.16 -7.38
N GLU A 12 -8.87 5.68 -8.40
CA GLU A 12 -8.35 5.73 -9.77
C GLU A 12 -7.07 6.58 -9.81
N GLY A 13 -5.98 5.99 -10.35
CA GLY A 13 -4.65 6.63 -10.35
C GLY A 13 -3.79 6.35 -9.11
N ARG A 14 -4.25 5.51 -8.18
CA ARG A 14 -3.45 4.98 -7.05
C ARG A 14 -3.34 3.47 -7.13
N TYR A 15 -2.30 2.93 -6.49
CA TYR A 15 -2.11 1.48 -6.38
C TYR A 15 -3.21 0.82 -5.55
N THR A 16 -3.91 1.55 -4.68
CA THR A 16 -5.00 1.02 -3.84
C THR A 16 -6.14 0.42 -4.66
N LEU A 17 -6.40 0.93 -5.86
CA LEU A 17 -7.35 0.35 -6.81
C LEU A 17 -6.96 -1.08 -7.23
N GLN A 18 -5.66 -1.33 -7.40
CA GLN A 18 -5.13 -2.62 -7.85
C GLN A 18 -4.85 -3.57 -6.69
N LEU A 19 -4.63 -3.01 -5.50
CA LEU A 19 -4.18 -3.75 -4.34
C LEU A 19 -5.16 -4.85 -3.92
N GLN A 20 -6.45 -4.54 -3.90
CA GLN A 20 -7.47 -5.55 -3.64
C GLN A 20 -7.49 -6.63 -4.72
N ASP A 21 -7.44 -6.28 -6.01
CA ASP A 21 -7.40 -7.27 -7.10
C ASP A 21 -6.18 -8.20 -6.96
N TRP A 22 -5.00 -7.65 -6.69
CA TRP A 22 -3.79 -8.43 -6.46
C TRP A 22 -3.91 -9.41 -5.29
N THR A 23 -4.41 -8.92 -4.15
CA THR A 23 -4.59 -9.74 -2.95
C THR A 23 -5.65 -10.83 -3.17
N GLU A 24 -6.79 -10.50 -3.79
CA GLU A 24 -7.82 -11.48 -4.12
C GLU A 24 -7.33 -12.55 -5.11
N ARG A 25 -6.54 -12.17 -6.12
CA ARG A 25 -5.91 -13.13 -7.04
C ARG A 25 -4.97 -14.07 -6.31
N ALA A 26 -4.18 -13.56 -5.37
CA ALA A 26 -3.29 -14.39 -4.55
C ALA A 26 -4.09 -15.38 -3.70
N PHE A 27 -5.18 -14.95 -3.06
CA PHE A 27 -6.08 -15.82 -2.30
C PHE A 27 -6.73 -16.90 -3.18
N LYS A 28 -7.30 -16.51 -4.33
CA LYS A 28 -7.92 -17.43 -5.29
C LYS A 28 -6.91 -18.47 -5.80
N LYS A 29 -5.71 -18.04 -6.18
CA LYS A 29 -4.62 -18.94 -6.64
C LYS A 29 -4.22 -19.96 -5.58
N ARG A 30 -4.36 -19.63 -4.29
CA ARG A 30 -4.04 -20.51 -3.15
C ARG A 30 -5.25 -21.26 -2.60
N GLY A 31 -6.45 -21.10 -3.17
CA GLY A 31 -7.67 -21.73 -2.66
C GLY A 31 -8.07 -21.29 -1.26
N VAL A 32 -7.72 -20.05 -0.87
CA VAL A 32 -8.06 -19.49 0.44
C VAL A 32 -9.51 -19.03 0.45
N ASP A 33 -10.27 -19.41 1.47
CA ASP A 33 -11.61 -18.86 1.74
C ASP A 33 -11.46 -17.46 2.34
N TYR A 34 -12.11 -16.46 1.73
CA TYR A 34 -12.02 -15.07 2.16
C TYR A 34 -13.31 -14.30 1.91
N VAL A 35 -13.51 -13.26 2.72
CA VAL A 35 -14.58 -12.28 2.59
C VAL A 35 -13.95 -10.90 2.58
N VAL A 36 -14.21 -10.11 1.54
CA VAL A 36 -13.87 -8.68 1.56
C VAL A 36 -14.88 -7.98 2.45
N VAL A 37 -14.43 -7.37 3.54
CA VAL A 37 -15.33 -6.64 4.44
C VAL A 37 -15.77 -5.35 3.75
N PRO A 38 -17.08 -5.13 3.58
CA PRO A 38 -17.59 -4.01 2.79
C PRO A 38 -17.31 -2.68 3.47
N GLY A 39 -16.83 -1.72 2.68
CA GLY A 39 -16.70 -0.32 3.06
C GLY A 39 -17.56 0.57 2.17
N THR A 40 -17.99 1.71 2.70
CA THR A 40 -18.79 2.72 2.02
C THR A 40 -17.90 3.91 1.67
N THR A 41 -17.98 4.42 0.44
CA THR A 41 -17.30 5.66 0.05
C THR A 41 -18.18 6.87 0.38
N ILE A 42 -17.57 7.97 0.83
CA ILE A 42 -18.32 9.19 1.18
C ILE A 42 -18.72 10.00 -0.06
N ASP A 43 -17.96 9.87 -1.15
CA ASP A 43 -18.29 10.41 -2.46
C ASP A 43 -17.74 9.52 -3.60
N ASN A 44 -18.08 9.87 -4.84
CA ASN A 44 -17.64 9.17 -6.06
C ASN A 44 -16.60 10.00 -6.84
N SER A 45 -16.03 11.05 -6.25
CA SER A 45 -15.09 11.93 -6.94
C SER A 45 -13.83 11.18 -7.38
N LYS A 46 -13.48 10.10 -6.65
CA LYS A 46 -12.25 9.31 -6.81
C LYS A 46 -11.00 10.18 -6.91
N ALA A 47 -11.08 11.38 -6.33
CA ALA A 47 -10.04 12.39 -6.35
C ALA A 47 -9.57 12.63 -4.92
N ILE A 48 -8.29 12.96 -4.77
CA ILE A 48 -7.75 13.37 -3.48
C ILE A 48 -8.07 14.85 -3.32
N VAL A 49 -9.00 15.17 -2.44
CA VAL A 49 -9.41 16.55 -2.14
C VAL A 49 -8.61 17.08 -0.95
N THR A 50 -8.38 16.24 0.06
CA THR A 50 -7.57 16.56 1.24
C THR A 50 -6.58 15.44 1.53
N GLY A 51 -5.29 15.74 1.71
CA GLY A 51 -4.25 14.74 1.98
C GLY A 51 -3.27 14.58 0.82
N GLN A 52 -2.19 13.82 1.05
CA GLN A 52 -1.08 13.67 0.09
C GLN A 52 -1.16 12.36 -0.71
N VAL A 53 -1.38 11.25 0.00
CA VAL A 53 -1.35 9.90 -0.59
C VAL A 53 -2.77 9.42 -0.91
N LEU A 54 -3.70 9.59 0.03
CA LEU A 54 -5.12 9.23 -0.04
C LEU A 54 -5.98 10.42 0.40
N ASP A 55 -7.27 10.42 0.06
CA ASP A 55 -8.20 11.42 0.60
C ASP A 55 -8.44 11.13 2.08
N ALA A 56 -8.03 12.05 2.96
CA ALA A 56 -8.04 11.83 4.41
C ALA A 56 -9.45 11.55 4.94
N HIS A 57 -10.48 12.22 4.40
CA HIS A 57 -11.86 12.04 4.83
C HIS A 57 -12.46 10.76 4.22
N GLY A 58 -12.32 10.57 2.91
CA GLY A 58 -12.78 9.39 2.20
C GLY A 58 -12.20 8.12 2.81
N ARG A 59 -10.87 8.03 2.89
CA ARG A 59 -10.16 6.87 3.43
C ARG A 59 -10.60 6.55 4.86
N SER A 60 -10.76 7.58 5.69
CA SER A 60 -11.18 7.40 7.07
C SER A 60 -12.63 6.92 7.17
N TYR A 61 -13.54 7.51 6.39
CA TYR A 61 -14.94 7.10 6.34
C TYR A 61 -15.10 5.65 5.85
N PHE A 62 -14.40 5.32 4.75
CA PHE A 62 -14.36 3.96 4.22
C PHE A 62 -13.84 2.98 5.26
N GLY A 63 -12.70 3.27 5.89
CA GLY A 63 -12.09 2.40 6.88
C GLY A 63 -12.97 2.17 8.11
N MET A 64 -13.57 3.24 8.66
CA MET A 64 -14.51 3.15 9.78
C MET A 64 -15.76 2.35 9.42
N SER A 65 -16.28 2.52 8.20
CA SER A 65 -17.46 1.75 7.75
C SER A 65 -17.16 0.26 7.61
N GLN A 66 -15.93 -0.12 7.21
CA GLN A 66 -15.50 -1.52 7.24
C GLN A 66 -15.42 -2.05 8.67
N ILE A 67 -14.86 -1.28 9.62
CA ILE A 67 -14.84 -1.66 11.03
C ILE A 67 -16.26 -1.87 11.56
N MET A 68 -17.21 -0.97 11.24
CA MET A 68 -18.62 -1.13 11.61
C MET A 68 -19.19 -2.47 11.11
N ASN A 69 -18.91 -2.83 9.86
CA ASN A 69 -19.41 -4.08 9.29
C ASN A 69 -18.71 -5.32 9.86
N LEU A 70 -17.40 -5.24 10.13
CA LEU A 70 -16.64 -6.30 10.82
C LEU A 70 -17.21 -6.54 12.22
N VAL A 71 -17.48 -5.49 13.00
CA VAL A 71 -18.06 -5.62 14.34
C VAL A 71 -19.44 -6.27 14.29
N LYS A 72 -20.27 -5.96 13.28
CA LYS A 72 -21.55 -6.65 13.07
C LYS A 72 -21.36 -8.14 12.81
N MET A 73 -20.42 -8.51 11.95
CA MET A 73 -20.08 -9.92 11.65
C MET A 73 -19.56 -10.64 12.90
N MET A 74 -18.68 -10.02 13.68
CA MET A 74 -18.20 -10.56 14.97
C MET A 74 -19.35 -10.78 15.95
N LYS A 75 -20.27 -9.80 16.09
CA LYS A 75 -21.43 -9.90 16.97
C LYS A 75 -22.39 -11.01 16.55
N ALA A 76 -22.52 -11.27 15.26
CA ALA A 76 -23.33 -12.35 14.71
C ALA A 76 -22.70 -13.74 14.87
N GLY A 77 -21.44 -13.82 15.32
CA GLY A 77 -20.70 -15.08 15.45
C GLY A 77 -20.13 -15.60 14.12
N GLU A 78 -20.07 -14.76 13.09
CA GLU A 78 -19.52 -15.11 11.77
C GLU A 78 -17.99 -15.14 11.77
N VAL A 79 -17.37 -14.43 12.72
CA VAL A 79 -15.92 -14.35 12.91
C VAL A 79 -15.55 -15.04 14.21
N THR A 80 -14.68 -16.04 14.13
CA THR A 80 -14.30 -16.90 15.26
C THR A 80 -12.79 -16.97 15.45
N SER A 81 -12.32 -17.70 16.46
CA SER A 81 -10.89 -17.96 16.71
C SER A 81 -10.19 -18.74 15.60
N ASP A 82 -10.95 -19.42 14.73
CA ASP A 82 -10.41 -20.15 13.59
C ASP A 82 -10.14 -19.25 12.37
N ASP A 83 -10.55 -17.99 12.46
CA ASP A 83 -10.50 -17.02 11.36
C ASP A 83 -9.38 -16.00 11.54
N VAL A 84 -9.10 -15.29 10.44
CA VAL A 84 -8.11 -14.22 10.37
C VAL A 84 -8.80 -12.95 9.93
N VAL A 85 -8.59 -11.85 10.64
CA VAL A 85 -8.83 -10.50 10.12
C VAL A 85 -7.51 -9.98 9.58
N PHE A 86 -7.46 -9.69 8.27
CA PHE A 86 -6.26 -9.19 7.62
C PHE A 86 -6.46 -7.76 7.13
N PHE A 87 -5.66 -6.84 7.66
CA PHE A 87 -5.61 -5.44 7.25
C PHE A 87 -4.51 -5.20 6.23
N GLU A 88 -4.91 -4.67 5.08
CA GLU A 88 -3.98 -4.37 3.96
C GLU A 88 -3.06 -3.18 4.27
N ASP A 89 -3.42 -2.36 5.25
CA ASP A 89 -2.64 -1.23 5.76
C ASP A 89 -2.70 -1.22 7.29
N MET A 90 -1.62 -0.79 7.93
CA MET A 90 -1.50 -0.69 9.37
C MET A 90 -2.40 0.42 9.89
N PHE A 91 -2.51 1.55 9.18
CA PHE A 91 -3.42 2.60 9.57
C PHE A 91 -4.85 2.29 9.08
N GLN A 92 -5.68 1.86 10.04
CA GLN A 92 -7.11 1.66 9.85
C GLN A 92 -7.89 2.34 10.99
N PRO A 93 -8.57 3.48 10.73
CA PRO A 93 -9.42 4.13 11.71
C PRO A 93 -10.48 3.17 12.29
N GLY A 94 -10.61 3.13 13.62
CA GLY A 94 -11.52 2.23 14.33
C GLY A 94 -10.90 0.90 14.74
N MET A 95 -9.67 0.58 14.33
CA MET A 95 -9.01 -0.69 14.69
C MET A 95 -8.82 -0.85 16.20
N GLU A 96 -8.73 0.24 16.96
CA GLU A 96 -8.68 0.24 18.43
C GLU A 96 -9.90 -0.42 19.10
N SER A 97 -11.04 -0.53 18.38
CA SER A 97 -12.22 -1.25 18.86
C SER A 97 -12.01 -2.76 18.97
N LEU A 98 -11.10 -3.35 18.18
CA LEU A 98 -10.85 -4.78 18.16
C LEU A 98 -10.27 -5.33 19.47
N PRO A 99 -9.16 -4.80 20.03
CA PRO A 99 -8.65 -5.29 21.30
C PRO A 99 -9.69 -5.15 22.42
N TYR A 100 -10.47 -4.06 22.44
CA TYR A 100 -11.56 -3.88 23.40
C TYR A 100 -12.62 -4.98 23.30
N ILE A 101 -13.08 -5.31 22.09
CA ILE A 101 -14.07 -6.38 21.86
C ILE A 101 -13.48 -7.74 22.22
N MET A 102 -12.27 -8.05 21.75
CA MET A 102 -11.65 -9.37 21.95
C MET A 102 -11.37 -9.66 23.42
N GLN A 103 -10.89 -8.68 24.18
CA GLN A 103 -10.61 -8.85 25.62
C GLN A 103 -11.88 -9.14 26.44
N GLN A 104 -13.04 -8.68 25.98
CA GLN A 104 -14.34 -8.89 26.63
C GLN A 104 -15.16 -10.05 26.04
N SER A 105 -14.67 -10.70 24.98
CA SER A 105 -15.34 -11.81 24.31
C SER A 105 -14.77 -13.16 24.76
N PRO A 106 -15.53 -14.27 24.75
CA PRO A 106 -14.98 -15.61 24.94
C PRO A 106 -13.89 -15.96 23.92
N ALA A 107 -12.98 -16.87 24.25
CA ALA A 107 -11.78 -17.15 23.44
C ALA A 107 -12.12 -17.65 22.03
N GLU A 108 -13.19 -18.42 21.88
CA GLU A 108 -13.70 -18.97 20.62
C GLU A 108 -14.19 -17.90 19.62
N TYR A 109 -14.38 -16.65 20.06
CA TYR A 109 -14.78 -15.51 19.22
C TYR A 109 -13.64 -14.50 19.00
N ARG A 110 -12.39 -14.86 19.29
CA ARG A 110 -11.23 -13.97 19.15
C ARG A 110 -10.39 -14.35 17.93
N PRO A 111 -10.60 -13.73 16.76
CA PRO A 111 -9.84 -14.06 15.56
C PRO A 111 -8.36 -13.66 15.69
N LYS A 112 -7.52 -14.24 14.84
CA LYS A 112 -6.15 -13.74 14.64
C LYS A 112 -6.20 -12.44 13.85
N VAL A 113 -5.39 -11.45 14.24
CA VAL A 113 -5.32 -10.16 13.56
C VAL A 113 -3.96 -9.99 12.91
N TRP A 114 -3.94 -9.83 11.59
CA TRP A 114 -2.73 -9.58 10.82
C TRP A 114 -2.82 -8.22 10.17
N ILE A 115 -1.72 -7.46 10.21
CA ILE A 115 -1.64 -6.13 9.61
C ILE A 115 -0.46 -6.08 8.65
N ARG A 116 -0.62 -5.38 7.53
CA ARG A 116 0.51 -5.05 6.65
C ARG A 116 0.95 -3.62 6.92
N CYS A 117 2.21 -3.43 7.24
CA CYS A 117 2.81 -2.10 7.37
C CYS A 117 3.47 -1.73 6.03
N LEU A 118 2.81 -0.84 5.27
CA LEU A 118 3.30 -0.36 3.98
C LEU A 118 4.33 0.77 4.14
N ALA A 119 4.04 1.72 5.03
CA ALA A 119 4.88 2.80 5.52
C ALA A 119 4.23 3.34 6.81
N GLN A 120 5.00 3.93 7.73
CA GLN A 120 4.51 4.50 8.99
C GLN A 120 5.66 5.27 9.70
N ALA A 121 5.60 5.60 11.00
CA ALA A 121 6.63 6.41 11.68
C ALA A 121 7.98 5.73 11.84
N ILE A 122 8.03 4.42 11.57
CA ILE A 122 9.28 3.65 11.48
C ILE A 122 10.03 3.93 10.18
N ASP A 123 9.38 4.51 9.17
CA ASP A 123 10.00 4.92 7.92
C ASP A 123 10.36 6.41 8.04
N PRO A 124 11.65 6.76 8.16
CA PRO A 124 12.08 8.14 8.38
C PRO A 124 11.73 9.07 7.22
N ASP A 125 11.43 8.54 6.04
CA ASP A 125 11.08 9.30 4.84
C ASP A 125 9.56 9.42 4.63
N ASP A 126 8.74 8.84 5.50
CA ASP A 126 7.29 8.91 5.36
C ASP A 126 6.75 10.34 5.58
N PHE A 127 5.71 10.69 4.83
CA PHE A 127 5.07 12.00 4.87
C PHE A 127 4.57 12.37 6.27
N ILE A 128 4.25 11.41 7.15
CA ILE A 128 3.77 11.72 8.49
C ILE A 128 4.75 12.58 9.30
N HIS A 129 6.05 12.53 8.99
CA HIS A 129 7.07 13.36 9.61
C HIS A 129 7.00 14.82 9.14
N VAL A 130 6.62 15.04 7.90
CA VAL A 130 6.45 16.36 7.29
C VAL A 130 5.23 17.08 7.87
N TRP A 131 4.16 16.35 8.15
CA TRP A 131 2.88 16.91 8.61
C TRP A 131 2.70 16.90 10.14
N GLY A 132 3.77 16.62 10.90
CA GLY A 132 3.72 16.62 12.37
C GLY A 132 2.85 15.50 12.98
N MET A 133 2.61 14.43 12.21
CA MET A 133 1.77 13.30 12.63
C MET A 133 2.56 12.24 13.42
N SER A 134 3.90 12.29 13.40
CA SER A 134 4.80 11.29 13.98
C SER A 134 4.38 10.83 15.37
N LYS A 135 4.12 11.77 16.29
CA LYS A 135 3.91 11.43 17.71
C LYS A 135 2.68 10.55 17.92
N TRP A 136 1.55 10.91 17.32
CA TRP A 136 0.32 10.16 17.54
C TRP A 136 0.30 8.88 16.69
N MET A 137 0.93 8.88 15.51
CA MET A 137 1.10 7.67 14.70
C MET A 137 1.95 6.63 15.42
N SER A 138 3.05 7.02 16.08
CA SER A 138 3.84 6.08 16.89
C SER A 138 3.05 5.50 18.07
N LEU A 139 2.18 6.28 18.72
CA LEU A 139 1.29 5.75 19.76
C LEU A 139 0.26 4.75 19.20
N TYR A 140 -0.23 5.00 18.00
CA TYR A 140 -1.11 4.08 17.29
C TYR A 140 -0.40 2.78 16.90
N GLU A 141 0.85 2.87 16.44
CA GLU A 141 1.71 1.70 16.17
C GLU A 141 1.95 0.88 17.43
N GLU A 142 2.29 1.53 18.54
CA GLU A 142 2.44 0.88 19.85
C GLU A 142 1.15 0.14 20.25
N MET A 143 -0.02 0.76 20.09
CA MET A 143 -1.30 0.09 20.32
C MET A 143 -1.44 -1.16 19.44
N CYS A 144 -1.18 -1.06 18.13
CA CYS A 144 -1.26 -2.21 17.22
C CYS A 144 -0.35 -3.35 17.69
N ASN A 145 0.89 -3.00 18.05
CA ASN A 145 1.92 -3.92 18.48
C ASN A 145 1.56 -4.72 19.76
N GLU A 146 0.61 -4.25 20.56
CA GLU A 146 0.15 -4.92 21.78
C GLU A 146 -0.90 -6.02 21.54
N PHE A 147 -1.59 -6.05 20.38
CA PHE A 147 -2.69 -7.00 20.17
C PHE A 147 -2.66 -7.79 18.86
N VAL A 148 -1.92 -7.34 17.85
CA VAL A 148 -1.87 -8.06 16.57
C VAL A 148 -1.14 -9.39 16.69
N THR A 149 -1.59 -10.38 15.94
CA THR A 149 -0.93 -11.69 15.80
C THR A 149 0.39 -11.58 15.06
N GLY A 150 0.48 -10.67 14.08
CA GLY A 150 1.72 -10.42 13.36
C GLY A 150 1.63 -9.22 12.41
N VAL A 151 2.80 -8.66 12.13
CA VAL A 151 3.02 -7.55 11.21
C VAL A 151 3.72 -8.08 9.96
N LEU A 152 3.14 -7.78 8.80
CA LEU A 152 3.75 -8.02 7.50
C LEU A 152 4.44 -6.73 7.02
N ALA A 153 5.77 -6.68 7.10
CA ALA A 153 6.58 -5.56 6.65
C ALA A 153 6.98 -5.74 5.19
N THR A 154 6.98 -4.64 4.42
CA THR A 154 7.19 -4.68 2.97
C THR A 154 8.64 -4.80 2.53
N ASN A 155 9.62 -4.54 3.40
CA ASN A 155 11.04 -4.65 3.08
C ASN A 155 11.92 -4.93 4.33
N GLU A 156 13.19 -5.26 4.12
CA GLU A 156 14.14 -5.60 5.20
C GLU A 156 14.51 -4.40 6.08
N GLU A 157 14.54 -3.20 5.51
CA GLU A 157 14.87 -1.96 6.22
C GLU A 157 13.80 -1.61 7.26
N MET A 158 12.52 -1.67 6.89
CA MET A 158 11.40 -1.52 7.81
C MET A 158 11.44 -2.55 8.93
N VAL A 159 11.79 -3.82 8.62
CA VAL A 159 11.97 -4.84 9.67
C VAL A 159 13.09 -4.45 10.64
N ALA A 160 14.20 -3.92 10.14
CA ALA A 160 15.29 -3.43 11.00
C ALA A 160 14.84 -2.25 11.87
N HIS A 161 14.13 -1.27 11.29
CA HIS A 161 13.61 -0.11 12.04
C HIS A 161 12.60 -0.52 13.11
N MET A 162 11.67 -1.43 12.80
CA MET A 162 10.71 -1.97 13.78
C MET A 162 11.42 -2.67 14.96
N LYS A 163 12.50 -3.42 14.69
CA LYS A 163 13.31 -4.05 15.73
C LYS A 163 14.03 -3.02 16.61
N VAL A 164 14.59 -1.97 16.01
CA VAL A 164 15.23 -0.86 16.75
C VAL A 164 14.19 -0.11 17.59
N ALA A 165 12.98 0.07 17.06
CA ALA A 165 11.83 0.64 17.77
C ALA A 165 11.23 -0.31 18.82
N ASN A 166 11.83 -1.49 19.04
CA ASN A 166 11.41 -2.47 20.05
C ASN A 166 9.96 -2.94 19.89
N TRP A 167 9.52 -3.13 18.63
CA TRP A 167 8.24 -3.77 18.36
C TRP A 167 8.26 -5.23 18.87
N LYS A 168 7.13 -5.66 19.43
CA LYS A 168 6.96 -6.92 20.18
C LYS A 168 6.17 -7.96 19.40
N ALA A 169 5.24 -7.52 18.57
CA ALA A 169 4.48 -8.37 17.68
C ALA A 169 5.44 -9.11 16.71
N PRO A 170 5.15 -10.36 16.34
CA PRO A 170 5.93 -11.07 15.33
C PRO A 170 5.99 -10.30 14.01
N ILE A 171 7.19 -10.04 13.49
CA ILE A 171 7.43 -9.30 12.24
C ILE A 171 7.84 -10.27 11.13
N TYR A 172 7.20 -10.17 9.97
CA TYR A 172 7.49 -10.96 8.79
C TYR A 172 7.79 -10.05 7.60
N ASN A 173 8.94 -10.25 6.97
CA ASN A 173 9.23 -9.60 5.69
C ASN A 173 8.45 -10.33 4.58
N ILE A 174 7.57 -9.60 3.90
CA ILE A 174 6.80 -10.12 2.76
C ILE A 174 7.28 -9.59 1.40
N SER A 175 8.27 -8.70 1.38
CA SER A 175 8.93 -8.21 0.16
C SER A 175 7.95 -7.65 -0.90
N GLY A 176 7.32 -6.52 -0.56
CA GLY A 176 6.50 -5.73 -1.49
C GLY A 176 5.00 -6.01 -1.47
N LEU A 177 4.35 -5.73 -2.60
CA LEU A 177 2.89 -5.85 -2.78
C LEU A 177 2.50 -7.25 -3.26
N SER A 178 1.22 -7.58 -3.20
CA SER A 178 0.64 -8.91 -3.49
C SER A 178 0.59 -9.30 -4.98
N PHE A 179 1.40 -8.68 -5.85
CA PHE A 179 1.52 -9.05 -7.27
C PHE A 179 2.85 -9.76 -7.55
N GLY A 180 2.85 -10.60 -8.58
CA GLY A 180 4.02 -11.39 -8.98
C GLY A 180 4.37 -11.21 -10.46
N LYS A 181 5.45 -11.87 -10.88
CA LYS A 181 5.92 -11.84 -12.28
C LYS A 181 4.81 -12.17 -13.28
N GLU A 182 4.04 -13.24 -13.04
CA GLU A 182 2.97 -13.64 -13.97
C GLU A 182 1.88 -12.57 -14.08
N GLU A 183 1.55 -11.89 -12.98
CA GLU A 183 0.58 -10.81 -12.96
C GLU A 183 1.05 -9.64 -13.83
N VAL A 184 2.30 -9.21 -13.65
CA VAL A 184 2.89 -8.11 -14.43
C VAL A 184 2.97 -8.49 -15.91
N GLN A 185 3.40 -9.71 -16.20
CA GLN A 185 3.49 -10.23 -17.57
C GLN A 185 2.11 -10.29 -18.25
N SER A 186 1.04 -10.63 -17.53
CA SER A 186 -0.32 -10.70 -18.08
C SER A 186 -0.86 -9.34 -18.57
N ARG A 187 -0.26 -8.23 -18.14
CA ARG A 187 -0.64 -6.87 -18.56
C ARG A 187 -0.04 -6.48 -19.92
N VAL A 188 0.88 -7.29 -20.44
CA VAL A 188 1.55 -7.07 -21.71
C VAL A 188 1.07 -8.13 -22.69
N LYS A 189 0.51 -7.71 -23.84
CA LYS A 189 0.01 -8.64 -24.86
C LYS A 189 1.11 -9.53 -25.42
N ASP A 190 2.24 -8.91 -25.78
CA ASP A 190 3.36 -9.57 -26.45
C ASP A 190 4.67 -9.23 -25.72
N ILE A 191 5.34 -10.25 -25.17
CA ILE A 191 6.64 -10.08 -24.50
C ILE A 191 7.72 -10.34 -25.54
N LYS A 192 8.33 -9.26 -26.05
CA LYS A 192 9.47 -9.38 -26.96
C LYS A 192 10.67 -10.07 -26.28
N PRO A 193 11.36 -10.99 -26.96
CA PRO A 193 12.67 -11.50 -26.54
C PRO A 193 13.64 -10.36 -26.24
N PHE A 194 14.57 -10.57 -25.31
CA PHE A 194 15.39 -9.47 -24.78
C PHE A 194 16.24 -8.79 -25.85
N GLU A 195 16.82 -9.59 -26.74
CA GLU A 195 17.64 -9.23 -27.89
C GLU A 195 16.88 -8.45 -28.98
N GLU A 196 15.55 -8.52 -29.00
CA GLU A 196 14.69 -7.78 -29.93
C GLU A 196 14.16 -6.47 -29.33
N ARG A 197 14.46 -6.19 -28.05
CA ARG A 197 13.99 -4.97 -27.37
C ARG A 197 14.81 -3.78 -27.80
N THR A 198 14.14 -2.66 -28.02
CA THR A 198 14.78 -1.36 -28.11
C THR A 198 15.56 -1.10 -26.82
N MET A 199 16.83 -0.70 -26.93
CA MET A 199 17.63 -0.23 -25.80
C MET A 199 16.99 1.05 -25.25
N ARG A 200 16.21 0.91 -24.18
CA ARG A 200 15.36 1.98 -23.65
C ARG A 200 15.49 2.09 -22.15
N VAL A 201 15.60 3.32 -21.66
CA VAL A 201 15.49 3.69 -20.24
C VAL A 201 14.12 4.34 -20.02
N VAL A 202 13.37 3.84 -19.04
CA VAL A 202 11.98 4.26 -18.80
C VAL A 202 11.86 4.93 -17.44
N PHE A 203 11.25 6.12 -17.42
CA PHE A 203 10.74 6.74 -16.20
C PHE A 203 9.28 6.35 -16.01
N GLY A 204 9.01 5.45 -15.05
CA GLY A 204 7.70 4.84 -14.84
C GLY A 204 6.93 5.36 -13.63
N ALA A 205 7.02 6.66 -13.33
CA ALA A 205 6.40 7.26 -12.15
C ALA A 205 5.70 8.59 -12.48
N ARG A 206 4.92 9.14 -11.54
CA ARG A 206 4.37 10.51 -11.66
C ARG A 206 5.51 11.50 -11.88
N TRP A 207 5.29 12.47 -12.77
CA TRP A 207 6.25 13.54 -13.08
C TRP A 207 6.23 14.64 -12.01
N ASP A 208 6.55 14.25 -10.77
CA ASP A 208 6.46 15.08 -9.57
C ASP A 208 7.83 15.17 -8.89
N GLN A 209 8.08 16.26 -8.16
CA GLN A 209 9.38 16.58 -7.56
C GLN A 209 9.95 15.44 -6.71
N GLU A 210 9.10 14.78 -5.92
CA GLU A 210 9.46 13.61 -5.09
C GLU A 210 10.15 12.50 -5.91
N LYS A 211 9.80 12.35 -7.20
CA LYS A 211 10.33 11.32 -8.10
C LYS A 211 11.59 11.76 -8.86
N GLN A 212 12.10 12.96 -8.54
CA GLN A 212 13.33 13.53 -9.08
C GLN A 212 13.40 13.59 -10.63
N PRO A 213 12.38 14.15 -11.31
CA PRO A 213 12.38 14.25 -12.79
C PRO A 213 13.56 15.06 -13.32
N GLY A 214 14.02 16.09 -12.59
CA GLY A 214 15.20 16.87 -12.97
C GLY A 214 16.46 16.02 -13.09
N PHE A 215 16.71 15.13 -12.13
CA PHE A 215 17.84 14.20 -12.18
C PHE A 215 17.75 13.25 -13.38
N PHE A 216 16.55 12.77 -13.70
CA PHE A 216 16.33 11.95 -14.89
C PHE A 216 16.67 12.71 -16.18
N MET A 217 16.28 13.98 -16.27
CA MET A 217 16.64 14.83 -17.42
C MET A 217 18.15 15.10 -17.49
N ASP A 218 18.82 15.34 -16.35
CA ASP A 218 20.27 15.52 -16.29
C ASP A 218 21.00 14.26 -16.79
N MET A 219 20.49 13.06 -16.45
CA MET A 219 21.01 11.79 -16.99
C MET A 219 20.86 11.69 -18.50
N ILE A 220 19.71 12.10 -19.05
CA ILE A 220 19.46 12.09 -20.50
C ILE A 220 20.46 13.00 -21.22
N GLU A 221 20.58 14.23 -20.75
CA GLU A 221 21.49 15.23 -21.33
C GLU A 221 22.94 14.74 -21.30
N HIS A 222 23.39 14.20 -20.16
CA HIS A 222 24.73 13.64 -20.04
C HIS A 222 24.96 12.45 -20.99
N TRP A 223 23.98 11.55 -21.10
CA TRP A 223 24.07 10.39 -21.99
C TRP A 223 24.17 10.80 -23.46
N GLN A 224 23.33 11.75 -23.88
CA GLN A 224 23.29 12.24 -25.26
C GLN A 224 24.52 13.07 -25.64
N GLN A 225 25.14 13.78 -24.69
CA GLN A 225 26.36 14.55 -24.93
C GLN A 225 27.58 13.65 -25.15
N ASN A 226 27.59 12.43 -24.61
CA ASN A 226 28.71 11.51 -24.74
C ASN A 226 28.57 10.66 -26.02
N LYS A 227 29.30 11.07 -27.06
CA LYS A 227 29.33 10.38 -28.38
C LYS A 227 29.89 8.96 -28.36
N HIS A 228 30.51 8.51 -27.27
CA HIS A 228 31.04 7.16 -27.11
C HIS A 228 30.02 6.17 -26.53
N LEU A 229 28.89 6.66 -26.03
CA LEU A 229 27.82 5.81 -25.49
C LEU A 229 26.92 5.29 -26.61
N PRO A 230 26.33 4.10 -26.43
CA PRO A 230 25.40 3.56 -27.41
C PRO A 230 24.13 4.43 -27.50
N PRO A 231 23.48 4.45 -28.66
CA PRO A 231 22.18 5.09 -28.80
C PRO A 231 21.16 4.38 -27.89
N VAL A 232 20.49 5.15 -27.05
CA VAL A 232 19.48 4.69 -26.11
C VAL A 232 18.27 5.59 -26.23
N GLU A 233 17.08 4.99 -26.24
CA GLU A 233 15.83 5.74 -26.16
C GLU A 233 15.49 6.02 -24.69
N PHE A 234 15.08 7.25 -24.39
CA PHE A 234 14.53 7.60 -23.09
C PHE A 234 13.02 7.83 -23.22
N CYS A 235 12.23 7.25 -22.32
CA CYS A 235 10.78 7.31 -22.39
C CYS A 235 10.19 7.67 -21.02
N ILE A 236 9.25 8.62 -21.01
CA ILE A 236 8.47 9.00 -19.84
C ILE A 236 7.12 8.31 -19.93
N CYS A 237 6.83 7.41 -18.98
CA CYS A 237 5.60 6.66 -18.90
C CYS A 237 4.81 7.08 -17.65
N VAL A 238 3.93 8.07 -17.84
CA VAL A 238 3.03 8.59 -16.79
C VAL A 238 1.60 8.09 -17.01
N GLY A 239 0.85 7.86 -15.92
CA GLY A 239 -0.53 7.34 -15.97
C GLY A 239 -1.61 8.30 -16.48
N GLY A 240 -1.23 9.44 -17.06
CA GLY A 240 -2.14 10.49 -17.55
C GLY A 240 -1.37 11.55 -18.34
N PRO A 241 -1.99 12.71 -18.66
CA PRO A 241 -1.28 13.80 -19.31
C PRO A 241 -0.04 14.22 -18.50
N LEU A 242 1.05 14.54 -19.18
CA LEU A 242 2.28 15.02 -18.53
C LEU A 242 1.99 16.31 -17.76
N ARG A 243 2.16 16.29 -16.44
CA ARG A 243 1.84 17.40 -15.53
C ARG A 243 2.81 17.40 -14.36
N SER A 244 3.16 18.60 -13.89
CA SER A 244 4.03 18.87 -12.75
C SER A 244 3.65 20.22 -12.17
N ASN A 245 3.74 20.37 -10.85
CA ASN A 245 3.59 21.67 -10.18
C ASN A 245 4.76 22.63 -10.51
N ASN A 246 5.89 22.08 -10.93
CA ASN A 246 7.04 22.85 -11.39
C ASN A 246 7.12 22.81 -12.92
N LYS A 247 6.89 23.97 -13.54
CA LYS A 247 6.89 24.15 -15.00
C LYS A 247 8.22 23.77 -15.65
N VAL A 248 9.35 23.96 -14.97
CA VAL A 248 10.69 23.62 -15.49
C VAL A 248 10.78 22.15 -15.88
N TYR A 249 10.14 21.25 -15.11
CA TYR A 249 10.15 19.83 -15.45
C TYR A 249 9.33 19.49 -16.68
N ILE A 250 8.29 20.26 -16.99
CA ILE A 250 7.49 20.08 -18.21
C ILE A 250 8.24 20.63 -19.41
N ASP A 251 8.86 21.80 -19.26
CA ASP A 251 9.58 22.44 -20.35
C ASP A 251 10.86 21.68 -20.76
N ARG A 252 11.44 20.89 -19.84
CA ARG A 252 12.62 20.04 -20.12
C ARG A 252 12.26 18.69 -20.75
N ALA A 253 11.07 18.16 -20.49
CA ALA A 253 10.63 16.83 -20.91
C ALA A 253 10.25 16.77 -22.38
#